data_AF-K8Y4X0-F1
#
_entry.id   AF-K8Y4X0-F1
#
_cell.length_a   1.000
_cell.length_b   1.000
_cell.length_c   1.000
_cell.angle_alpha   90.00
_cell.angle_beta   90.00
_cell.angle_gamma   90.00
#
_symmetry.space_group_name_H-M   'P 1'
#
loop_
_entity.id
_entity.type
_entity.pdbx_description
1 polymer ?
#
loop_
_entity_poly.entity_id
_entity_poly.type
_entity_poly.pdbx_seq_one_letter_code
_entity_poly.pdbx_strand_id
1 'polypeptide(L)'
;MPQSIRIKSILNKTKRRDPWFLDDYTINPYAGCSFRCLYCYVGGSKYGFNAEDKLSVKENAVEVLDRQLRNSARKNRYGIIVLSSATDPYLQFEKERGITRELLKIILKYKFPVHILTKSDLILRDLDLLSEIEKEAILPGDLKERLNRKSFLTFSFSVLDDSVAKIFEPGATPPSLRLAALKETLKNGFFSGVSLMPLLPHISDIGENLEFMFQTFKGIGIRYILPASLTLFGGNDPSDSKSLVFKAIEKHYPHLIPKYRKFFSKEYRMPEYYQNALRNKTNELCARYELQKGILAYD
;
A
#
# COMPACT_ATOMS: atom_id res chain seq x y z
N MET A 1 -3.37 -21.16 11.73
CA MET A 1 -2.96 -19.97 12.52
C MET A 1 -1.57 -19.55 12.08
N PRO A 2 -1.26 -18.24 12.07
CA PRO A 2 0.08 -17.79 11.71
C PRO A 2 1.11 -18.24 12.75
N GLN A 3 2.34 -18.54 12.31
CA GLN A 3 3.43 -18.93 13.21
C GLN A 3 3.97 -17.71 13.96
N SER A 4 4.53 -17.89 15.15
CA SER A 4 5.26 -16.82 15.85
C SER A 4 6.75 -16.91 15.50
N ILE A 5 7.35 -15.77 15.19
CA ILE A 5 8.80 -15.64 14.95
C ILE A 5 9.38 -14.51 15.80
N ARG A 6 10.63 -14.67 16.24
CA ARG A 6 11.39 -13.60 16.90
C ARG A 6 12.34 -12.94 15.92
N ILE A 7 12.48 -11.62 16.06
CA ILE A 7 13.30 -10.78 15.18
C ILE A 7 14.32 -9.96 15.97
N LYS A 8 15.39 -9.53 15.29
CA LYS A 8 16.41 -8.63 15.85
C LYS A 8 16.15 -7.15 15.53
N SER A 9 15.44 -6.89 14.43
CA SER A 9 15.12 -5.55 13.92
C SER A 9 13.74 -5.56 13.27
N ILE A 10 12.98 -4.47 13.44
CA ILE A 10 11.71 -4.24 12.75
C ILE A 10 11.68 -2.91 11.99
N LEU A 11 12.41 -1.90 12.48
CA LEU A 11 12.54 -0.59 11.85
C LEU A 11 13.63 -0.64 10.78
N ASN A 12 13.22 -0.68 9.51
CA ASN A 12 14.15 -0.69 8.38
C ASN A 12 14.34 0.74 7.87
N LYS A 13 15.58 1.23 7.81
CA LYS A 13 15.88 2.54 7.21
C LYS A 13 16.02 2.42 5.69
N THR A 14 15.37 3.29 4.94
CA THR A 14 15.50 3.34 3.49
C THR A 14 16.78 4.07 3.08
N LYS A 15 17.31 3.75 1.90
CA LYS A 15 18.52 4.42 1.37
C LYS A 15 18.22 5.86 0.92
N ARG A 16 17.03 6.06 0.36
CA ARG A 16 16.49 7.33 -0.13
C ARG A 16 14.99 7.31 0.09
N ARG A 17 14.43 8.43 0.54
CA ARG A 17 12.99 8.63 0.68
C ARG A 17 12.30 8.53 -0.68
N ASP A 18 11.30 7.67 -0.80
CA ASP A 18 10.46 7.61 -1.99
C ASP A 18 9.55 8.85 -2.06
N PRO A 19 9.42 9.54 -3.21
CA PRO A 19 8.62 10.75 -3.30
C PRO A 19 7.10 10.52 -3.24
N TRP A 20 6.61 9.29 -3.46
CA TRP A 20 5.19 8.94 -3.39
C TRP A 20 4.79 8.54 -1.98
N PHE A 21 5.64 7.75 -1.31
CA PHE A 21 5.32 7.16 0.00
C PHE A 21 5.98 7.87 1.18
N LEU A 22 7.00 8.68 0.92
CA LEU A 22 7.77 9.43 1.90
C LEU A 22 8.49 8.55 2.94
N ASP A 23 8.81 7.30 2.60
CA ASP A 23 9.39 6.32 3.52
C ASP A 23 10.85 6.63 3.89
N ASP A 24 11.08 7.24 5.05
CA ASP A 24 12.42 7.22 5.69
C ASP A 24 12.68 5.88 6.38
N TYR A 25 11.60 5.32 6.92
CA TYR A 25 11.59 4.04 7.61
C TYR A 25 10.42 3.19 7.15
N THR A 26 10.58 1.87 7.20
CA THR A 26 9.46 0.94 6.99
C THR A 26 9.35 -0.07 8.12
N ILE A 27 8.11 -0.46 8.42
CA ILE A 27 7.75 -1.46 9.42
C ILE A 27 6.77 -2.46 8.79
N ASN A 28 7.08 -3.73 8.93
CA ASN A 28 6.17 -4.83 8.58
C ASN A 28 5.97 -5.68 9.84
N PRO A 29 4.80 -5.62 10.50
CA PRO A 29 4.52 -6.42 11.71
C PRO A 29 4.52 -7.93 11.43
N TYR A 30 4.32 -8.29 10.16
CA TYR A 30 4.13 -9.66 9.70
C TYR A 30 5.20 -10.07 8.70
N ALA A 31 5.31 -11.38 8.48
CA ALA A 31 5.94 -11.98 7.31
C ALA A 31 4.89 -12.79 6.55
N GLY A 32 4.87 -12.66 5.23
CA GLY A 32 3.74 -13.11 4.42
C GLY A 32 2.48 -12.23 4.58
N CYS A 33 1.50 -12.41 3.70
CA CYS A 33 0.29 -11.61 3.66
C CYS A 33 -0.92 -12.49 3.33
N SER A 34 -1.93 -12.54 4.21
CA SER A 34 -3.15 -13.35 4.01
C SER A 34 -4.06 -12.81 2.90
N PHE A 35 -3.79 -11.61 2.38
CA PHE A 35 -4.57 -11.05 1.27
C PHE A 35 -4.32 -11.76 -0.05
N ARG A 36 -3.15 -12.40 -0.22
CA ARG A 36 -2.82 -13.26 -1.37
C ARG A 36 -3.13 -12.61 -2.73
N CYS A 37 -2.81 -11.32 -2.87
CA CYS A 37 -2.99 -10.61 -4.13
C CYS A 37 -2.15 -11.32 -5.21
N LEU A 38 -2.76 -11.70 -6.33
CA LEU A 38 -2.09 -12.47 -7.39
C LEU A 38 -0.94 -11.68 -8.02
N TYR A 39 -1.07 -10.36 -8.08
CA TYR A 39 -0.06 -9.44 -8.62
C TYR A 39 0.98 -9.01 -7.59
N CYS A 40 0.98 -9.57 -6.37
CA CYS A 40 1.81 -9.08 -5.27
C CYS A 40 3.29 -9.06 -5.66
N TYR A 41 3.90 -7.88 -5.65
CA TYR A 41 5.28 -7.71 -6.09
C TYR A 41 6.29 -8.48 -5.22
N VAL A 42 5.92 -8.78 -3.97
CA VAL A 42 6.71 -9.66 -3.08
C VAL A 42 6.80 -11.07 -3.69
N GLY A 43 5.73 -11.58 -4.31
CA GLY A 43 5.72 -12.87 -4.99
C GLY A 43 6.61 -12.86 -6.24
N GLY A 44 7.79 -13.49 -6.14
CA GLY A 44 8.74 -13.65 -7.24
C GLY A 44 9.77 -12.53 -7.40
N SER A 45 9.78 -11.51 -6.54
CA SER A 45 10.85 -10.48 -6.54
C SER A 45 11.94 -10.78 -5.51
N LYS A 46 13.04 -10.01 -5.56
CA LYS A 46 14.08 -10.02 -4.51
C LYS A 46 13.59 -9.59 -3.12
N TYR A 47 12.39 -9.03 -3.04
CA TYR A 47 11.71 -8.65 -1.81
C TYR A 47 10.79 -9.77 -1.30
N GLY A 48 10.70 -10.86 -2.07
CA GLY A 48 9.96 -12.05 -1.74
C GLY A 48 10.43 -12.67 -0.44
N PHE A 49 9.44 -13.08 0.34
CA PHE A 49 9.62 -14.08 1.35
C PHE A 49 9.97 -15.41 0.65
N ASN A 50 10.85 -16.23 1.24
CA ASN A 50 11.19 -17.54 0.70
C ASN A 50 9.90 -18.37 0.51
N ALA A 51 9.86 -19.31 -0.43
CA ALA A 51 8.67 -20.17 -0.66
C ALA A 51 8.19 -20.92 0.60
N GLU A 52 9.05 -21.02 1.62
CA GLU A 52 8.81 -21.60 2.93
C GLU A 52 8.20 -20.63 3.97
N ASP A 53 8.21 -19.32 3.71
CA ASP A 53 7.77 -18.29 4.63
C ASP A 53 6.25 -18.28 4.74
N LYS A 54 5.78 -19.12 5.66
CA LYS A 54 4.40 -19.14 6.14
C LYS A 54 4.07 -17.79 6.76
N LEU A 55 2.80 -17.43 6.66
CA LEU A 55 2.25 -16.27 7.35
C LEU A 55 2.67 -16.31 8.84
N SER A 56 3.42 -15.30 9.26
CA SER A 56 4.05 -15.27 10.57
C SER A 56 3.91 -13.92 11.26
N VAL A 57 3.82 -13.99 12.59
CA VAL A 57 3.72 -12.88 13.52
C VAL A 57 5.08 -12.63 14.15
N LYS A 58 5.57 -11.39 14.07
CA LYS A 58 6.80 -10.98 14.77
C LYS A 58 6.47 -10.70 16.23
N GLU A 59 6.49 -11.72 17.08
CA GLU A 59 5.93 -11.65 18.44
C GLU A 59 6.62 -10.63 19.35
N ASN A 60 7.91 -10.39 19.16
CA ASN A 60 8.69 -9.40 19.90
C ASN A 60 8.79 -8.04 19.17
N ALA A 61 7.93 -7.77 18.18
CA ALA A 61 7.93 -6.55 17.38
C ALA A 61 7.87 -5.27 18.24
N VAL A 62 7.00 -5.25 19.25
CA VAL A 62 6.78 -4.08 20.11
C VAL A 62 8.03 -3.73 20.92
N GLU A 63 8.63 -4.72 21.57
CA GLU A 63 9.87 -4.58 22.35
C GLU A 63 11.03 -4.08 21.46
N VAL A 64 11.20 -4.70 20.28
CA VAL A 64 12.26 -4.35 19.34
C VAL A 64 12.06 -2.94 18.80
N LEU A 65 10.83 -2.56 18.44
CA LEU A 65 10.52 -1.21 17.95
C LEU A 65 10.81 -0.15 19.02
N ASP A 66 10.40 -0.39 20.27
CA ASP A 66 10.60 0.56 21.36
C ASP A 66 12.09 0.89 21.55
N ARG A 67 12.95 -0.14 21.56
CA ARG A 67 14.41 0.04 21.60
C ARG A 67 14.94 0.83 20.39
N GLN A 68 14.47 0.52 19.18
CA GLN A 68 14.96 1.14 17.94
C GLN A 68 14.53 2.61 17.80
N LEU A 69 13.29 2.94 18.15
CA LEU A 69 12.80 4.32 18.12
C LEU A 69 13.37 5.16 19.25
N ARG A 70 13.55 4.60 20.46
CA ARG A 70 14.28 5.28 21.55
C ARG A 70 15.65 5.78 21.12
N ASN A 71 16.41 4.91 20.45
CA ASN A 71 17.74 5.24 19.95
C ASN A 71 17.72 6.25 18.80
N SER A 72 16.67 6.25 17.97
CA SER A 72 16.53 7.21 16.86
C SER A 72 16.11 8.59 17.38
N ALA A 73 15.14 8.65 18.29
CA ALA A 73 14.68 9.87 18.96
C ALA A 73 15.80 10.54 19.77
N ARG A 74 16.59 9.78 20.55
CA ARG A 74 17.77 10.30 21.28
C ARG A 74 18.80 10.98 20.38
N LYS A 75 18.87 10.57 19.11
CA LYS A 75 19.78 11.14 18.10
C LYS A 75 19.10 12.19 17.22
N ASN A 76 17.88 12.61 17.55
CA ASN A 76 17.04 13.52 16.76
C ASN A 76 16.84 13.07 15.30
N ARG A 77 16.82 11.75 15.05
CA ARG A 77 16.66 11.16 13.71
C ARG A 77 15.19 10.82 13.45
N TYR A 78 14.39 11.85 13.26
CA TYR A 78 12.99 11.72 12.86
C TYR A 78 12.88 11.47 11.35
N GLY A 79 11.80 10.81 10.95
CA GLY A 79 11.48 10.46 9.57
C GLY A 79 10.11 9.79 9.52
N ILE A 80 9.47 9.77 8.36
CA ILE A 80 8.15 9.15 8.20
C ILE A 80 8.32 7.63 8.21
N ILE A 81 7.54 6.98 9.07
CA ILE A 81 7.45 5.53 9.18
C ILE A 81 6.31 5.05 8.29
N VAL A 82 6.64 4.27 7.26
CA VAL A 82 5.66 3.60 6.41
C VAL A 82 5.35 2.20 6.93
N LEU A 83 4.08 1.94 7.22
CA LEU A 83 3.54 0.59 7.41
C LEU A 83 2.97 0.10 6.09
N SER A 84 3.10 -1.21 5.83
CA SER A 84 2.73 -1.87 4.59
C SER A 84 3.71 -1.74 3.43
N SER A 85 5.02 -1.73 3.71
CA SER A 85 5.99 -1.79 2.61
C SER A 85 6.02 -3.17 1.95
N ALA A 86 5.85 -4.28 2.69
CA ALA A 86 5.84 -5.64 2.13
C ALA A 86 4.64 -6.49 2.56
N THR A 87 4.00 -6.16 3.69
CA THR A 87 2.83 -6.88 4.22
C THR A 87 1.83 -5.89 4.78
N ASP A 88 0.53 -6.10 4.56
CA ASP A 88 -0.48 -5.22 5.15
C ASP A 88 -0.44 -5.33 6.70
N PRO A 89 -0.49 -4.21 7.45
CA PRO A 89 -0.51 -4.24 8.91
C PRO A 89 -1.88 -4.64 9.48
N TYR A 90 -2.93 -4.67 8.65
CA TYR A 90 -4.31 -4.91 9.06
C TYR A 90 -4.88 -6.20 8.44
N LEU A 91 -4.07 -7.28 8.46
CA LEU A 91 -4.52 -8.62 8.10
C LEU A 91 -5.66 -9.09 9.01
N GLN A 92 -6.46 -10.07 8.58
CA GLN A 92 -7.69 -10.47 9.31
C GLN A 92 -7.45 -10.81 10.79
N PHE A 93 -6.34 -11.48 11.08
CA PHE A 93 -6.00 -11.90 12.44
C PHE A 93 -5.42 -10.75 13.31
N GLU A 94 -5.09 -9.59 12.73
CA GLU A 94 -4.74 -8.37 13.48
C GLU A 94 -5.89 -7.91 14.38
N LYS A 95 -7.15 -8.27 14.04
CA LYS A 95 -8.32 -7.96 14.87
C LYS A 95 -8.16 -8.51 16.30
N GLU A 96 -7.60 -9.71 16.43
CA GLU A 96 -7.34 -10.37 17.72
C GLU A 96 -5.94 -10.08 18.25
N ARG A 97 -4.92 -9.99 17.37
CA ARG A 97 -3.52 -9.82 17.79
C ARG A 97 -3.18 -8.42 18.27
N GLY A 98 -3.78 -7.38 17.68
CA GLY A 98 -3.55 -5.98 18.08
C GLY A 98 -2.10 -5.49 17.96
N ILE A 99 -1.24 -6.16 17.19
CA ILE A 99 0.19 -5.83 17.14
C ILE A 99 0.39 -4.49 16.46
N THR A 100 -0.33 -4.22 15.37
CA THR A 100 -0.26 -2.90 14.70
C THR A 100 -0.66 -1.78 15.65
N ARG A 101 -1.71 -1.98 16.45
CA ARG A 101 -2.12 -1.01 17.48
C ARG A 101 -1.02 -0.77 18.51
N GLU A 102 -0.38 -1.81 19.02
CA GLU A 102 0.74 -1.66 19.95
C GLU A 102 1.95 -0.96 19.32
N LEU A 103 2.25 -1.24 18.04
CA LEU A 103 3.30 -0.53 17.32
C LEU A 103 2.96 0.96 17.16
N LEU A 104 1.70 1.32 16.89
CA LEU A 104 1.25 2.71 16.82
C LEU A 104 1.41 3.44 18.16
N LYS A 105 1.17 2.78 19.30
CA LYS A 105 1.46 3.36 20.63
C LYS A 105 2.94 3.66 20.81
N ILE A 106 3.82 2.78 20.35
CA ILE A 106 5.28 3.00 20.41
C ILE A 106 5.71 4.13 19.45
N ILE A 107 5.15 4.19 18.25
CA ILE A 107 5.38 5.28 17.28
C ILE A 107 4.97 6.62 17.88
N LEU A 108 3.79 6.69 18.50
CA LEU A 108 3.27 7.87 19.20
C LEU A 108 4.18 8.26 20.38
N LYS A 109 4.56 7.30 21.22
CA LYS A 109 5.46 7.53 22.38
C LYS A 109 6.75 8.24 21.99
N TYR A 110 7.33 7.88 20.84
CA TYR A 110 8.55 8.51 20.32
C TYR A 110 8.30 9.59 19.26
N LYS A 111 7.04 9.99 19.05
CA LYS A 111 6.61 11.12 18.20
C LYS A 111 7.06 11.00 16.73
N PHE A 112 6.99 9.82 16.15
CA PHE A 112 7.29 9.64 14.71
C PHE A 112 6.02 9.83 13.86
N PRO A 113 6.10 10.55 12.73
CA PRO A 113 5.01 10.60 11.77
C PRO A 113 4.84 9.26 11.08
N VAL A 114 3.63 8.95 10.64
CA VAL A 114 3.26 7.65 10.09
C VAL A 114 2.52 7.80 8.76
N HIS A 115 2.80 6.88 7.85
CA HIS A 115 2.00 6.66 6.65
C HIS A 115 1.63 5.19 6.58
N ILE A 116 0.33 4.90 6.54
CA ILE A 116 -0.17 3.53 6.44
C ILE A 116 -0.80 3.33 5.08
N LEU A 117 -0.33 2.34 4.33
CA LEU A 117 -1.04 1.81 3.19
C LEU A 117 -1.83 0.58 3.63
N THR A 118 -3.07 0.43 3.17
CA THR A 118 -3.84 -0.77 3.49
C THR A 118 -4.87 -1.13 2.42
N LYS A 119 -5.23 -2.42 2.36
CA LYS A 119 -6.45 -2.92 1.72
C LYS A 119 -7.52 -3.36 2.74
N SER A 120 -7.43 -2.89 3.98
CA SER A 120 -8.31 -3.29 5.09
C SER A 120 -9.13 -2.13 5.62
N ASP A 121 -10.34 -2.42 6.08
CA ASP A 121 -11.20 -1.53 6.85
C ASP A 121 -10.85 -1.51 8.36
N LEU A 122 -10.04 -2.46 8.83
CA LEU A 122 -9.66 -2.56 10.25
C LEU A 122 -8.84 -1.37 10.75
N ILE A 123 -8.28 -0.55 9.85
CA ILE A 123 -7.62 0.72 10.20
C ILE A 123 -8.53 1.67 11.00
N LEU A 124 -9.86 1.57 10.82
CA LEU A 124 -10.83 2.37 11.56
C LEU A 124 -10.76 2.16 13.09
N ARG A 125 -10.28 0.99 13.55
CA ARG A 125 -10.09 0.70 14.99
C ARG A 125 -9.08 1.64 15.64
N ASP A 126 -8.06 2.07 14.89
CA ASP A 126 -6.89 2.76 15.44
C ASP A 126 -6.86 4.25 15.10
N LEU A 127 -7.99 4.83 14.69
CA LEU A 127 -8.10 6.27 14.41
C LEU A 127 -7.79 7.14 15.64
N ASP A 128 -8.06 6.64 16.84
CA ASP A 128 -7.71 7.33 18.08
C ASP A 128 -6.19 7.58 18.18
N LEU A 129 -5.38 6.55 17.97
CA LEU A 129 -3.91 6.66 17.98
C LEU A 129 -3.40 7.48 16.80
N LEU A 130 -3.99 7.31 15.62
CA LEU A 130 -3.60 8.06 14.42
C LEU A 130 -3.89 9.56 14.56
N SER A 131 -4.95 9.93 15.28
CA SER A 131 -5.27 11.32 15.62
C SER A 131 -4.23 11.91 16.58
N GLU A 132 -3.82 11.16 17.59
CA GLU A 132 -2.77 11.60 18.51
C GLU A 132 -1.40 11.71 17.81
N ILE A 133 -1.08 10.81 16.88
CA ILE A 133 0.14 10.92 16.04
C ILE A 133 0.10 12.18 15.19
N GLU A 134 -1.05 12.51 14.59
CA GLU A 134 -1.22 13.74 13.81
C GLU A 134 -0.87 15.00 14.64
N LYS A 135 -1.27 15.03 15.91
CA LYS A 135 -0.98 16.14 16.84
C LYS A 135 0.49 16.15 17.27
N GLU A 136 0.98 15.02 17.78
CA GLU A 136 2.22 14.97 18.57
C GLU A 136 3.48 14.68 17.77
N ALA A 137 3.36 14.08 16.58
CA ALA A 137 4.55 13.67 15.83
C ALA A 137 5.43 14.85 15.42
N ILE A 138 6.71 14.55 15.17
CA ILE A 138 7.73 15.51 14.76
C ILE A 138 8.12 15.19 13.31
N LEU A 139 7.77 16.09 12.39
CA LEU A 139 8.20 15.97 10.99
C LEU A 139 9.73 16.12 10.89
N PRO A 140 10.38 15.37 9.98
CA PRO A 140 11.80 15.58 9.68
C PRO A 140 11.99 16.99 9.11
N GLY A 141 13.15 17.60 9.41
CA GLY A 141 13.39 19.01 9.15
C GLY A 141 13.14 19.44 7.70
N ASP A 142 13.51 18.59 6.75
CA ASP A 142 13.37 18.83 5.31
C ASP A 142 11.94 18.73 4.77
N LEU A 143 10.98 18.27 5.60
CA LEU A 143 9.56 18.21 5.24
C LEU A 143 8.70 19.24 5.99
N LYS A 144 9.23 19.94 7.00
CA LYS A 144 8.44 20.86 7.84
C LYS A 144 7.78 21.99 7.06
N GLU A 145 8.42 22.47 6.01
CA GLU A 145 7.90 23.55 5.17
C GLU A 145 6.96 23.04 4.06
N ARG A 146 7.00 21.74 3.78
CA ARG A 146 6.28 21.11 2.66
C ARG A 146 5.06 20.31 3.11
N LEU A 147 4.98 19.97 4.39
CA LEU A 147 3.92 19.16 4.98
C LEU A 147 3.39 19.80 6.25
N ASN A 148 2.07 19.86 6.34
CA ASN A 148 1.34 20.21 7.56
C ASN A 148 0.60 19.01 8.18
N ARG A 149 0.80 17.80 7.63
CA ARG A 149 0.20 16.55 8.09
C ARG A 149 1.26 15.59 8.59
N LYS A 150 0.92 14.72 9.52
CA LYS A 150 1.87 13.78 10.16
C LYS A 150 1.38 12.33 10.18
N SER A 151 0.10 12.13 9.88
CA SER A 151 -0.58 10.85 9.72
C SER A 151 -1.24 10.79 8.35
N PHE A 152 -0.74 9.89 7.50
CA PHE A 152 -1.19 9.69 6.12
C PHE A 152 -1.83 8.32 5.98
N LEU A 153 -3.05 8.23 5.43
CA LEU A 153 -3.76 6.96 5.26
C LEU A 153 -4.06 6.71 3.79
N THR A 154 -3.46 5.67 3.19
CA THR A 154 -3.65 5.32 1.79
C THR A 154 -4.42 4.01 1.65
N PHE A 155 -5.58 4.07 1.02
CA PHE A 155 -6.35 2.87 0.69
C PHE A 155 -6.00 2.38 -0.72
N SER A 156 -5.66 1.10 -0.85
CA SER A 156 -5.24 0.53 -2.14
C SER A 156 -6.40 -0.13 -2.88
N PHE A 157 -6.52 0.14 -4.18
CA PHE A 157 -7.53 -0.42 -5.07
C PHE A 157 -6.88 -0.82 -6.40
N SER A 158 -7.13 -2.02 -6.90
CA SER A 158 -6.83 -2.36 -8.30
C SER A 158 -8.04 -2.19 -9.22
N VAL A 159 -9.24 -2.30 -8.65
CA VAL A 159 -10.58 -2.14 -9.24
C VAL A 159 -11.55 -1.67 -8.14
N LEU A 160 -12.70 -1.15 -8.53
CA LEU A 160 -13.81 -0.86 -7.61
C LEU A 160 -14.89 -1.95 -7.57
N ASP A 161 -14.91 -2.86 -8.55
CA ASP A 161 -15.85 -3.97 -8.60
C ASP A 161 -15.39 -5.11 -7.67
N ASP A 162 -16.20 -5.45 -6.66
CA ASP A 162 -15.91 -6.52 -5.69
C ASP A 162 -15.75 -7.89 -6.34
N SER A 163 -16.50 -8.19 -7.41
CA SER A 163 -16.44 -9.46 -8.12
C SER A 163 -15.12 -9.62 -8.87
N VAL A 164 -14.64 -8.54 -9.50
CA VAL A 164 -13.33 -8.52 -10.17
C VAL A 164 -12.21 -8.54 -9.14
N ALA A 165 -12.34 -7.78 -8.05
CA ALA A 165 -11.36 -7.77 -6.96
C ALA A 165 -11.17 -9.17 -6.37
N LYS A 166 -12.24 -9.95 -6.20
CA LYS A 166 -12.17 -11.33 -5.67
C LYS A 166 -11.30 -12.26 -6.52
N ILE A 167 -11.14 -11.98 -7.82
CA ILE A 167 -10.24 -12.74 -8.71
C ILE A 167 -8.78 -12.44 -8.36
N PHE A 168 -8.42 -11.16 -8.26
CA PHE A 168 -7.02 -10.72 -8.14
C PHE A 168 -6.54 -10.53 -6.70
N GLU A 169 -7.45 -10.33 -5.76
CA GLU A 169 -7.21 -10.00 -4.35
C GLU A 169 -8.10 -10.86 -3.43
N PRO A 170 -8.09 -12.20 -3.57
CA PRO A 170 -9.10 -13.09 -2.99
C PRO A 170 -9.18 -13.06 -1.46
N GLY A 171 -8.10 -12.65 -0.79
CA GLY A 171 -8.05 -12.53 0.66
C GLY A 171 -8.09 -11.09 1.17
N ALA A 172 -8.17 -10.05 0.33
CA ALA A 172 -8.24 -8.66 0.79
C ALA A 172 -9.69 -8.28 1.17
N THR A 173 -9.87 -7.23 1.97
CA THR A 173 -11.21 -6.66 2.19
C THR A 173 -11.77 -6.19 0.82
N PRO A 174 -13.05 -6.43 0.49
CA PRO A 174 -13.65 -5.97 -0.77
C PRO A 174 -13.51 -4.44 -0.99
N PRO A 175 -13.36 -3.98 -2.24
CA PRO A 175 -13.34 -2.56 -2.57
C PRO A 175 -14.49 -1.75 -1.95
N SER A 176 -15.71 -2.27 -1.93
CA SER A 176 -16.87 -1.59 -1.34
C SER A 176 -16.66 -1.21 0.13
N LEU A 177 -16.13 -2.13 0.94
CA LEU A 177 -15.81 -1.90 2.35
C LEU A 177 -14.58 -0.99 2.52
N ARG A 178 -13.58 -1.10 1.65
CA ARG A 178 -12.44 -0.17 1.61
C ARG A 178 -12.89 1.26 1.31
N LEU A 179 -13.84 1.46 0.39
CA LEU A 179 -14.43 2.77 0.09
C LEU A 179 -15.20 3.33 1.29
N ALA A 180 -15.95 2.48 2.00
CA ALA A 180 -16.65 2.89 3.22
C ALA A 180 -15.67 3.35 4.30
N ALA A 181 -14.58 2.60 4.52
CA ALA A 181 -13.53 2.98 5.46
C ALA A 181 -12.82 4.28 5.06
N LEU A 182 -12.47 4.45 3.78
CA LEU A 182 -11.89 5.69 3.26
C LEU A 182 -12.81 6.91 3.48
N LYS A 183 -14.12 6.77 3.27
CA LYS A 183 -15.09 7.84 3.56
C LYS A 183 -15.08 8.20 5.05
N GLU A 184 -15.04 7.20 5.92
CA GLU A 184 -15.03 7.42 7.37
C GLU A 184 -13.73 8.11 7.82
N THR A 185 -12.57 7.74 7.27
CA THR A 185 -11.31 8.45 7.62
C THR A 185 -11.33 9.91 7.18
N LEU A 186 -11.85 10.20 5.98
CA LEU A 186 -12.00 11.58 5.49
C LEU A 186 -12.98 12.40 6.34
N LYS A 187 -14.11 11.80 6.74
CA LYS A 187 -15.10 12.42 7.64
C LYS A 187 -14.49 12.78 8.99
N ASN A 188 -13.56 11.98 9.50
CA ASN A 188 -12.82 12.24 10.74
C ASN A 188 -11.61 13.18 10.54
N GLY A 189 -11.47 13.81 9.37
CA GLY A 189 -10.44 14.84 9.12
C GLY A 189 -9.03 14.30 8.85
N PHE A 190 -8.88 13.00 8.59
CA PHE A 190 -7.59 12.41 8.21
C PHE A 190 -7.17 12.81 6.80
N PHE A 191 -5.86 12.90 6.60
CA PHE A 191 -5.29 13.13 5.28
C PHE A 191 -5.20 11.80 4.54
N SER A 192 -6.31 11.42 3.92
CA SER A 192 -6.46 10.11 3.27
C SER A 192 -6.45 10.21 1.75
N GLY A 193 -5.76 9.28 1.11
CA GLY A 193 -5.66 9.16 -0.33
C GLY A 193 -5.82 7.73 -0.81
N VAL A 194 -5.61 7.53 -2.11
CA VAL A 194 -5.78 6.23 -2.75
C VAL A 194 -4.54 5.82 -3.54
N SER A 195 -4.25 4.52 -3.50
CA SER A 195 -3.23 3.90 -4.33
C SER A 195 -3.90 3.01 -5.37
N LEU A 196 -3.72 3.36 -6.65
CA LEU A 196 -4.13 2.54 -7.78
C LEU A 196 -2.92 1.77 -8.30
N MET A 197 -2.33 0.99 -7.41
CA MET A 197 -1.11 0.24 -7.64
C MET A 197 -1.37 -1.25 -7.33
N PRO A 198 -1.74 -2.06 -8.33
CA PRO A 198 -1.69 -1.78 -9.77
C PRO A 198 -3.04 -1.36 -10.38
N LEU A 199 -2.97 -0.54 -11.42
CA LEU A 199 -3.95 -0.52 -12.50
C LEU A 199 -3.71 -1.73 -13.43
N LEU A 200 -4.77 -2.50 -13.70
CA LEU A 200 -4.75 -3.79 -14.41
C LEU A 200 -4.99 -3.58 -15.92
N PRO A 201 -4.03 -3.95 -16.79
CA PRO A 201 -4.10 -3.70 -18.24
C PRO A 201 -5.34 -4.29 -18.90
N HIS A 202 -6.11 -3.44 -19.58
CA HIS A 202 -7.38 -3.79 -20.24
C HIS A 202 -8.50 -4.29 -19.31
N ILE A 203 -8.37 -4.10 -17.99
CA ILE A 203 -9.38 -4.47 -17.01
C ILE A 203 -9.82 -3.23 -16.23
N SER A 204 -8.90 -2.59 -15.52
CA SER A 204 -9.22 -1.41 -14.70
C SER A 204 -8.69 -0.10 -15.27
N ASP A 205 -7.79 -0.15 -16.25
CA ASP A 205 -7.15 1.03 -16.83
C ASP A 205 -7.70 1.47 -18.19
N ILE A 206 -8.91 1.02 -18.52
CA ILE A 206 -9.63 1.38 -19.76
C ILE A 206 -10.59 2.54 -19.52
N GLY A 207 -10.77 3.37 -20.56
CA GLY A 207 -11.48 4.66 -20.56
C GLY A 207 -12.56 4.84 -19.49
N GLU A 208 -13.72 4.19 -19.67
CA GLU A 208 -14.87 4.35 -18.77
C GLU A 208 -14.61 3.86 -17.34
N ASN A 209 -13.92 2.71 -17.18
CA ASN A 209 -13.60 2.17 -15.85
C ASN A 209 -12.62 3.08 -15.10
N LEU A 210 -11.59 3.56 -15.79
CA LEU A 210 -10.58 4.45 -15.21
C LEU A 210 -11.20 5.81 -14.86
N GLU A 211 -12.02 6.37 -15.74
CA GLU A 211 -12.72 7.63 -15.49
C GLU A 211 -13.70 7.50 -14.33
N PHE A 212 -14.49 6.42 -14.28
CA PHE A 212 -15.39 6.12 -13.17
C PHE A 212 -14.66 6.04 -11.82
N MET A 213 -13.46 5.44 -11.78
CA MET A 213 -12.64 5.43 -10.56
C MET A 213 -12.28 6.85 -10.11
N PHE A 214 -11.74 7.67 -11.01
CA PHE A 214 -11.33 9.04 -10.68
C PHE A 214 -12.52 9.90 -10.25
N GLN A 215 -13.65 9.76 -10.94
CA GLN A 215 -14.89 10.46 -10.61
C GLN A 215 -15.43 10.04 -9.24
N THR A 216 -15.38 8.74 -8.92
CA THR A 216 -15.73 8.21 -7.60
C THR A 216 -14.85 8.79 -6.50
N PHE A 217 -13.53 8.79 -6.69
CA PHE A 217 -12.61 9.31 -5.69
C PHE A 217 -12.72 10.82 -5.49
N LYS A 218 -12.96 11.59 -6.56
CA LYS A 218 -13.31 13.02 -6.46
C LYS A 218 -14.59 13.22 -5.67
N GLY A 219 -15.65 12.46 -5.96
CA GLY A 219 -16.92 12.54 -5.24
C GLY A 219 -16.80 12.22 -3.75
N ILE A 220 -15.84 11.37 -3.37
CA ILE A 220 -15.51 11.07 -1.95
C ILE A 220 -14.70 12.19 -1.29
N GLY A 221 -13.93 12.96 -2.05
CA GLY A 221 -13.08 14.05 -1.52
C GLY A 221 -11.72 13.58 -1.01
N ILE A 222 -11.10 12.60 -1.69
CA ILE A 222 -9.75 12.14 -1.35
C ILE A 222 -8.71 13.28 -1.45
N ARG A 223 -7.60 13.15 -0.73
CA ARG A 223 -6.54 14.18 -0.70
C ARG A 223 -5.46 13.99 -1.75
N TYR A 224 -5.19 12.74 -2.15
CA TYR A 224 -4.21 12.43 -3.18
C TYR A 224 -4.48 11.07 -3.81
N ILE A 225 -3.96 10.89 -5.03
CA ILE A 225 -4.03 9.64 -5.80
C ILE A 225 -2.64 9.22 -6.29
N LEU A 226 -2.35 7.92 -6.22
CA LEU A 226 -1.08 7.29 -6.64
C LEU A 226 -1.36 6.22 -7.72
N PRO A 227 -1.42 6.57 -9.02
CA PRO A 227 -1.72 5.61 -10.07
C PRO A 227 -0.47 4.99 -10.69
N ALA A 228 -0.34 3.66 -10.68
CA ALA A 228 0.78 2.98 -11.35
C ALA A 228 0.34 1.73 -12.13
N SER A 229 1.06 1.44 -13.21
CA SER A 229 0.84 0.24 -14.01
C SER A 229 1.25 -1.03 -13.28
N LEU A 230 0.63 -2.14 -13.67
CA LEU A 230 1.01 -3.48 -13.24
C LEU A 230 2.51 -3.80 -13.45
N THR A 231 3.08 -4.53 -12.50
CA THR A 231 4.42 -5.12 -12.57
C THR A 231 4.29 -6.59 -12.14
N LEU A 232 4.86 -7.51 -12.91
CA LEU A 232 4.78 -8.96 -12.69
C LEU A 232 6.19 -9.56 -12.64
N PHE A 233 6.56 -10.08 -11.47
CA PHE A 233 7.85 -10.74 -11.27
C PHE A 233 7.73 -12.26 -11.47
N GLY A 234 8.83 -12.89 -11.88
CA GLY A 234 8.90 -14.33 -12.12
C GLY A 234 8.46 -14.75 -13.52
N GLY A 235 7.84 -15.93 -13.61
CA GLY A 235 7.42 -16.63 -14.83
C GLY A 235 7.87 -18.09 -14.90
N ASN A 236 8.62 -18.57 -13.91
CA ASN A 236 9.15 -19.94 -13.84
C ASN A 236 8.63 -20.70 -12.63
N ASP A 237 8.04 -20.01 -11.64
CA ASP A 237 7.47 -20.61 -10.44
C ASP A 237 5.93 -20.44 -10.48
N PRO A 238 5.14 -21.50 -10.28
CA PRO A 238 3.68 -21.41 -10.26
C PRO A 238 3.10 -20.45 -9.22
N SER A 239 3.89 -20.10 -8.19
CA SER A 239 3.51 -19.21 -7.08
C SER A 239 3.95 -17.76 -7.27
N ASP A 240 4.74 -17.44 -8.30
CA ASP A 240 5.14 -16.08 -8.58
C ASP A 240 4.01 -15.23 -9.18
N SER A 241 4.14 -13.91 -9.06
CA SER A 241 3.08 -12.98 -9.46
C SER A 241 2.75 -13.06 -10.96
N LYS A 242 3.74 -13.30 -11.82
CA LYS A 242 3.51 -13.45 -13.26
C LYS A 242 2.68 -14.70 -13.55
N SER A 243 3.08 -15.86 -13.04
CA SER A 243 2.37 -17.13 -13.24
C SER A 243 0.94 -17.07 -12.71
N LEU A 244 0.75 -16.52 -11.52
CA LEU A 244 -0.58 -16.39 -10.90
C LEU A 244 -1.51 -15.46 -11.70
N VAL A 245 -1.01 -14.29 -12.14
CA VAL A 245 -1.80 -13.37 -12.95
C VAL A 245 -2.11 -13.98 -14.32
N PHE A 246 -1.14 -14.60 -15.00
CA PHE A 246 -1.40 -15.24 -16.30
C PHE A 246 -2.47 -16.33 -16.19
N LYS A 247 -2.45 -17.15 -15.14
CA LYS A 247 -3.49 -18.15 -14.88
C LYS A 247 -4.87 -17.52 -14.65
N ALA A 248 -4.94 -16.41 -13.93
CA ALA A 248 -6.19 -15.69 -13.73
C ALA A 248 -6.72 -15.07 -15.03
N ILE A 249 -5.83 -14.48 -15.84
CA ILE A 249 -6.18 -13.92 -17.15
C ILE A 249 -6.66 -15.04 -18.09
N GLU A 250 -6.01 -16.19 -18.13
CA GLU A 250 -6.41 -17.31 -18.99
C GLU A 250 -7.81 -17.82 -18.63
N LYS A 251 -8.09 -17.91 -17.33
CA LYS A 251 -9.38 -18.39 -16.83
C LYS A 251 -10.52 -17.39 -16.98
N HIS A 252 -10.27 -16.11 -16.69
CA HIS A 252 -11.34 -15.10 -16.55
C HIS A 252 -11.39 -14.09 -17.69
N TYR A 253 -10.28 -13.87 -18.39
CA TYR A 253 -10.14 -12.92 -19.49
C TYR A 253 -9.32 -13.52 -20.65
N PRO A 254 -9.70 -14.70 -21.19
CA PRO A 254 -8.87 -15.44 -22.15
C PRO A 254 -8.50 -14.62 -23.39
N HIS A 255 -9.40 -13.72 -23.83
CA HIS A 255 -9.16 -12.81 -24.95
C HIS A 255 -8.01 -11.81 -24.72
N LEU A 256 -7.56 -11.59 -23.47
CA LEU A 256 -6.44 -10.71 -23.14
C LEU A 256 -5.08 -11.43 -23.13
N ILE A 257 -5.04 -12.77 -23.16
CA ILE A 257 -3.79 -13.54 -23.10
C ILE A 257 -2.76 -13.12 -24.17
N PRO A 258 -3.13 -12.93 -25.45
CA PRO A 258 -2.16 -12.48 -26.46
C PRO A 258 -1.51 -11.14 -26.10
N LYS A 259 -2.28 -10.21 -25.51
CA LYS A 259 -1.77 -8.89 -25.08
C LYS A 259 -0.84 -9.04 -23.88
N TYR A 260 -1.24 -9.79 -22.86
CA TYR A 260 -0.41 -10.02 -21.67
C TYR A 260 0.91 -10.72 -22.02
N ARG A 261 0.88 -11.73 -22.89
CA ARG A 261 2.11 -12.37 -23.43
C ARG A 261 3.03 -11.36 -24.10
N LYS A 262 2.48 -10.44 -24.90
CA LYS A 262 3.25 -9.37 -25.55
C LYS A 262 3.85 -8.40 -24.52
N PHE A 263 3.04 -7.92 -23.57
CA PHE A 263 3.44 -6.95 -22.55
C PHE A 263 4.59 -7.45 -21.66
N PHE A 264 4.53 -8.71 -21.22
CA PHE A 264 5.50 -9.31 -20.30
C PHE A 264 6.42 -10.33 -20.97
N SER A 265 6.70 -10.16 -22.27
CA SER A 265 7.54 -11.09 -23.04
C SER A 265 9.01 -11.07 -22.62
N LYS A 266 9.54 -9.89 -22.26
CA LYS A 266 10.95 -9.67 -21.93
C LYS A 266 11.17 -9.11 -20.53
N GLU A 267 10.29 -8.22 -20.11
CA GLU A 267 10.44 -7.43 -18.89
C GLU A 267 9.33 -7.75 -17.88
N TYR A 268 9.62 -7.45 -16.61
CA TYR A 268 8.67 -7.57 -15.50
C TYR A 268 7.71 -6.36 -15.42
N ARG A 269 8.07 -5.25 -16.08
CA ARG A 269 7.25 -4.03 -16.15
C ARG A 269 6.46 -3.98 -17.46
N MET A 270 5.37 -3.23 -17.46
CA MET A 270 4.66 -2.91 -18.70
C MET A 270 5.59 -2.22 -19.72
N PRO A 271 5.35 -2.35 -21.04
CA PRO A 271 6.12 -1.63 -22.04
C PRO A 271 6.07 -0.11 -21.84
N GLU A 272 7.14 0.58 -22.21
CA GLU A 272 7.28 2.04 -21.99
C GLU A 272 6.14 2.84 -22.63
N TYR A 273 5.75 2.52 -23.87
CA TYR A 273 4.63 3.19 -24.55
C TYR A 273 3.33 3.09 -23.73
N TYR A 274 3.11 1.95 -23.06
CA TYR A 274 1.93 1.71 -22.25
C TYR A 274 1.98 2.50 -20.94
N GLN A 275 3.14 2.51 -20.27
CA GLN A 275 3.37 3.32 -19.07
C GLN A 275 3.19 4.81 -19.36
N ASN A 276 3.69 5.28 -20.51
CA ASN A 276 3.57 6.68 -20.94
C ASN A 276 2.11 7.05 -21.24
N ALA A 277 1.38 6.19 -21.96
CA ALA A 277 -0.05 6.39 -22.22
C ALA A 277 -0.87 6.46 -20.92
N LEU A 278 -0.63 5.53 -19.99
CA LEU A 278 -1.29 5.51 -18.69
C LEU A 278 -0.94 6.76 -17.86
N ARG A 279 0.33 7.17 -17.85
CA ARG A 279 0.77 8.39 -17.14
C ARG A 279 0.08 9.62 -17.70
N ASN A 280 0.00 9.76 -19.02
CA ASN A 280 -0.66 10.89 -19.67
C ASN A 280 -2.16 10.91 -19.35
N LYS A 281 -2.83 9.76 -19.46
CA LYS A 281 -4.27 9.67 -19.17
C LYS A 281 -4.58 9.96 -17.70
N THR A 282 -3.78 9.44 -16.77
CA THR A 282 -3.98 9.70 -15.34
C THR A 282 -3.69 11.16 -14.98
N ASN A 283 -2.74 11.82 -15.65
CA ASN A 283 -2.51 13.26 -15.51
C ASN A 283 -3.70 14.08 -16.03
N GLU A 284 -4.24 13.73 -17.20
CA GLU A 284 -5.45 14.36 -17.76
C GLU A 284 -6.63 14.25 -16.79
N LEU A 285 -6.87 13.07 -16.22
CA LEU A 285 -7.96 12.84 -15.27
C LEU A 285 -7.70 13.56 -13.94
N CYS A 286 -6.46 13.59 -13.43
CA CYS A 286 -6.10 14.39 -12.27
C CYS A 286 -6.43 15.88 -12.49
N ALA A 287 -6.09 16.42 -13.67
CA ALA A 287 -6.40 17.82 -14.00
C ALA A 287 -7.91 18.05 -14.11
N ARG A 288 -8.63 17.19 -14.83
CA ARG A 288 -10.08 17.28 -15.02
C ARG A 288 -10.86 17.25 -13.70
N TYR A 289 -10.46 16.38 -12.78
CA TYR A 289 -11.15 16.21 -11.49
C TYR A 289 -10.48 16.97 -10.34
N GLU A 290 -9.46 17.78 -10.62
CA GLU A 290 -8.67 18.53 -9.62
C GLU A 290 -8.17 17.62 -8.47
N LEU A 291 -7.63 16.46 -8.83
CA LEU A 291 -7.06 15.50 -7.89
C LEU A 291 -5.55 15.66 -7.83
N GLN A 292 -5.01 15.84 -6.62
CA GLN A 292 -3.58 15.89 -6.41
C GLN A 292 -2.95 14.53 -6.67
N LYS A 293 -1.92 14.50 -7.52
CA LYS A 293 -1.10 13.31 -7.74
C LYS A 293 0.06 13.30 -6.76
N GLY A 294 0.12 12.33 -5.86
CA GLY A 294 1.16 12.30 -4.82
C GLY A 294 0.73 12.96 -3.49
N ILE A 295 1.37 12.55 -2.39
CA ILE A 295 1.15 13.15 -1.06
C ILE A 295 1.67 14.59 -1.01
N LEU A 296 2.86 14.80 -1.59
CA LEU A 296 3.39 16.13 -1.84
C LEU A 296 2.80 16.62 -3.16
N ALA A 297 2.40 17.90 -3.20
CA ALA A 297 2.20 18.56 -4.47
C ALA A 297 3.54 18.55 -5.23
N TYR A 298 3.51 18.11 -6.49
CA TYR A 298 4.64 18.32 -7.39
C TYR A 298 4.53 19.77 -7.90
N ASP A 299 5.63 20.52 -7.79
CA ASP A 299 5.80 21.80 -8.47
C ASP A 299 5.81 21.60 -9.99
#